data_AF-A0A829WZ10-F1
#
_entry.id   AF-A0A829WZ10-F1
#
_cell.length_a   1.000
_cell.length_b   1.000
_cell.length_c   1.000
_cell.angle_alpha   90.00
_cell.angle_beta   90.00
_cell.angle_gamma   90.00
#
_symmetry.space_group_name_H-M   'P 1'
#
loop_
_entity.id
_entity.type
_entity.pdbx_description
1 polymer ?
#
loop_
_entity_poly.entity_id
_entity_poly.type
_entity_poly.pdbx_seq_one_letter_code
_entity_poly.pdbx_strand_id
1 'polypeptide(L)' 'MTTKILALGDALGNLAHFGLMLGQRFDSVDVPLLIEGLEFEAFIVDEGIRQ' A
#
# COMPACT_ATOMS: atom_id res chain seq x y z
N MET A 1 0.07 17.48 -13.14
CA MET A 1 -0.87 16.84 -12.21
C MET A 1 -0.84 15.35 -12.52
N THR A 2 -0.30 14.54 -11.61
CA THR A 2 -0.15 13.09 -11.79
C THR A 2 -1.02 12.37 -10.77
N THR A 3 -1.49 11.18 -11.10
CA THR A 3 -2.20 10.27 -10.19
C THR A 3 -1.33 9.04 -10.03
N LYS A 4 -1.14 8.59 -8.79
CA LYS A 4 -0.44 7.35 -8.45
C LYS A 4 -1.46 6.27 -8.10
N ILE A 5 -1.15 5.02 -8.42
CA ILE A 5 -1.94 3.85 -8.06
C ILE A 5 -1.17 3.11 -6.97
N LEU A 6 -1.82 2.84 -5.84
CA LEU A 6 -1.31 1.89 -4.85
C LEU A 6 -2.15 0.62 -4.94
N ALA A 7 -1.47 -0.52 -5.04
CA ALA A 7 -2.09 -1.82 -5.19
C ALA A 7 -1.55 -2.77 -4.12
N LEU A 8 -2.45 -3.49 -3.48
CA LEU A 8 -2.17 -4.56 -2.55
C LEU A 8 -2.42 -5.89 -3.24
N GLY A 9 -1.36 -6.68 -3.38
CA GLY A 9 -1.42 -8.04 -3.90
C GLY A 9 -1.32 -9.08 -2.80
N ASP A 10 -1.85 -10.28 -3.05
CA ASP A 10 -1.56 -11.44 -2.21
C ASP A 10 -0.25 -12.14 -2.62
N ALA A 11 0.13 -13.20 -1.89
CA ALA A 11 1.34 -13.95 -2.15
C ALA A 11 1.32 -14.76 -3.46
N LEU A 12 0.14 -14.99 -4.06
CA LEU A 12 -0.02 -15.65 -5.35
C LEU A 12 0.04 -14.66 -6.53
N GLY A 13 0.08 -13.35 -6.24
CA GLY A 13 0.08 -12.29 -7.23
C GLY A 13 -1.32 -11.82 -7.66
N ASN A 14 -2.37 -12.19 -6.92
CA ASN A 14 -3.71 -11.65 -7.16
C ASN A 14 -3.83 -10.23 -6.60
N LEU A 15 -4.60 -9.37 -7.28
CA LEU A 15 -4.90 -8.03 -6.79
C LEU A 15 -6.01 -8.10 -5.73
N ALA A 16 -5.67 -7.83 -4.48
CA ALA A 16 -6.62 -7.83 -3.36
C ALA A 16 -7.32 -6.48 -3.18
N HIS A 17 -6.58 -5.37 -3.38
CA HIS A 17 -7.13 -4.02 -3.20
C HIS A 17 -6.32 -2.98 -3.97
N PHE A 18 -6.93 -1.85 -4.35
CA PHE A 18 -6.18 -0.71 -4.89
C PHE A 18 -6.86 0.63 -4.58
N GLY A 19 -6.04 1.68 -4.50
CA GLY A 19 -6.48 3.06 -4.25
C GLY A 19 -5.74 4.04 -5.15
N LEU A 20 -6.34 5.21 -5.37
CA LEU A 20 -5.75 6.31 -6.13
C LEU A 20 -5.22 7.38 -5.18
N MET A 21 -3.98 7.80 -5.41
CA MET A 21 -3.34 8.90 -4.69
C MET A 21 -3.09 10.09 -5.60
N LEU A 22 -3.17 11.30 -5.04
CA LEU A 22 -2.64 12.50 -5.70
C LEU A 22 -1.11 12.37 -5.82
N GLY A 23 -0.59 12.51 -7.04
CA GLY A 23 0.78 12.11 -7.41
C GLY A 23 1.94 12.94 -6.86
N GLN A 24 1.71 13.74 -5.82
CA GLN A 24 2.74 14.46 -5.06
C GLN A 24 2.84 13.98 -3.60
N ARG A 25 2.07 12.94 -3.21
CA ARG A 25 2.18 12.34 -1.87
C ARG A 25 3.37 11.38 -1.82
N PHE A 26 4.12 11.42 -0.71
CA PHE A 26 5.21 10.48 -0.45
C PHE A 26 4.65 9.06 -0.40
N ASP A 27 5.29 8.13 -1.11
CA ASP A 27 4.74 6.82 -1.48
C ASP A 27 4.32 5.92 -0.29
N SER A 28 4.77 6.24 0.92
CA SER A 28 4.50 5.46 2.14
C SER A 28 3.45 6.07 3.08
N VAL A 29 3.06 7.33 2.90
CA VAL A 29 2.20 8.05 3.88
C VAL A 29 0.75 7.56 3.83
N ASP A 30 0.27 7.15 2.65
CA ASP A 30 -1.11 6.69 2.48
C ASP A 30 -1.25 5.14 2.57
N VAL A 31 -0.17 4.41 2.88
CA VAL A 31 -0.22 2.95 3.08
C VAL A 31 -1.19 2.55 4.19
N PRO A 32 -1.23 3.23 5.36
CA PRO A 32 -2.21 2.92 6.41
C PRO A 32 -3.66 3.06 5.95
N LEU A 33 -3.96 4.03 5.07
CA LEU A 33 -5.30 4.22 4.49
C LEU A 33 -5.69 3.12 3.51
N LEU A 34 -4.73 2.46 2.86
CA LEU A 34 -4.99 1.36 1.93
C LEU A 34 -5.32 0.05 2.66
N ILE A 35 -4.74 -0.15 3.85
CA ILE A 35 -4.91 -1.37 4.64
C ILE A 35 -5.98 -1.24 5.73
N GLU A 36 -6.60 -0.07 5.86
CA GLU A 36 -7.64 0.20 6.85
C GLU A 36 -8.88 -0.69 6.59
N GLY A 37 -9.32 -1.42 7.63
CA GLY A 37 -10.48 -2.32 7.54
C GLY A 37 -10.21 -3.67 6.86
N LEU A 38 -8.98 -3.96 6.46
CA LEU A 38 -8.57 -5.28 6.00
C LEU A 38 -8.05 -6.12 7.17
N GLU A 39 -8.54 -7.35 7.30
CA GLU A 39 -7.98 -8.35 8.23
C GLU A 39 -6.91 -9.16 7.51
N PHE A 40 -5.71 -9.20 8.09
CA PHE A 40 -4.58 -9.99 7.59
C PHE A 40 -4.22 -11.06 8.59
N GLU A 41 -4.09 -12.32 8.15
CA GLU A 41 -3.50 -13.37 8.99
C GLU A 41 -2.00 -13.13 9.23
N ALA A 42 -1.32 -12.49 8.27
CA ALA A 42 0.07 -12.04 8.39
C ALA A 42 0.33 -10.83 7.47
N PHE A 43 1.00 -9.80 8.00
CA PHE A 43 1.43 -8.62 7.24
C PHE A 43 2.96 -8.62 7.17
N ILE A 44 3.52 -8.76 5.96
CA ILE A 44 4.96 -8.72 5.73
C ILE A 44 5.31 -7.34 5.19
N VAL A 45 6.05 -6.56 5.98
CA VAL A 45 6.59 -5.25 5.58
C VAL A 45 8.09 -5.37 5.50
N ASP A 46 8.66 -5.00 4.36
CA ASP A 46 10.08 -4.69 4.27
C ASP A 46 10.26 -3.22 4.64
N GLU A 47 10.47 -2.95 5.94
CA GLU A 47 10.86 -1.62 6.41
C GLU A 47 12.38 -1.53 6.38
N GLY A 48 12.92 -0.80 5.41
CA GLY A 48 14.33 -0.44 5.40
C GLY A 48 14.69 0.30 6.69
N ILE A 49 15.72 -0.19 7.38
CA ILE A 49 16.22 0.30 8.67
C ILE A 49 16.18 1.84 8.73
N ARG A 50 15.40 2.40 9.66
CA ARG A 50 15.46 3.81 10.02
C ARG A 50 16.85 4.11 10.62
N GLN A 51 17.59 5.01 9.99
CA GLN A 51 18.65 5.81 10.62
C GLN A 51 18.16 7.24 10.73
#